data_AF-A0A520XPN8-F1
#
_entry.id   AF-A0A520XPN8-F1
#
_cell.length_a   1.000
_cell.length_b   1.000
_cell.length_c   1.000
_cell.angle_alpha   90.00
_cell.angle_beta   90.00
_cell.angle_gamma   90.00
#
_symmetry.space_group_name_H-M   'P 1'
#
loop_
_entity.id
_entity.type
_entity.pdbx_description
1 polymer ?
#
loop_
_entity_poly.entity_id
_entity_poly.type
_entity_poly.pdbx_seq_one_letter_code
_entity_poly.pdbx_strand_id
1 'polypeptide(L)'
;MLRTKRRHHPKLQGALHPRGNHHLEGRHQVPASLQGRRPRGGRRIRVRYWSERLPGPQGRRHHRDLRGAGDRTLDLLTRGQEAAPVSSRRRHSQNKKDFGAQRTSKLNELLREIIAEELTKIADGRLEWVSVTHVQTDRSLDRAVVSFTAALLDADEEAELAQVFEEHRKRLQGAIGRQTHLRRTPPLHFQPDAQLREASRIEDILRSVSSEEE
;
A
#
# COMPACT_ATOMS: atom_id res chain seq x y z
N MET A 1 18.39 -25.47 -36.78
CA MET A 1 19.07 -25.67 -35.47
C MET A 1 20.18 -24.63 -35.32
N LEU A 2 19.96 -23.53 -34.59
CA LEU A 2 20.97 -22.48 -34.37
C LEU A 2 21.54 -22.58 -32.94
N ARG A 3 22.83 -22.94 -32.83
CA ARG A 3 23.60 -22.91 -31.58
C ARG A 3 24.04 -21.47 -31.27
N THR A 4 23.78 -21.02 -30.05
CA THR A 4 24.17 -19.71 -29.52
C THR A 4 25.68 -19.65 -29.26
N LYS A 5 26.37 -18.65 -29.83
CA LYS A 5 27.79 -18.38 -29.61
C LYS A 5 27.99 -17.88 -28.17
N ARG A 6 28.77 -18.63 -27.37
CA ARG A 6 29.22 -18.23 -26.03
C ARG A 6 30.16 -17.02 -26.16
N ARG A 7 29.93 -15.97 -25.35
CA ARG A 7 30.80 -14.79 -25.27
C ARG A 7 32.12 -15.18 -24.61
N HIS A 8 33.23 -14.88 -25.28
CA HIS A 8 34.60 -15.02 -24.76
C HIS A 8 34.86 -13.97 -23.68
N HIS A 9 35.23 -14.40 -22.46
CA HIS A 9 35.89 -13.53 -21.49
C HIS A 9 37.39 -13.44 -21.83
N PRO A 10 38.01 -12.24 -21.81
CA PRO A 10 39.44 -12.12 -22.03
C PRO A 10 40.21 -12.70 -20.83
N LYS A 11 41.17 -13.59 -21.10
CA LYS A 11 42.10 -14.10 -20.10
C LYS A 11 43.19 -13.05 -19.87
N LEU A 12 43.34 -12.56 -18.64
CA LEU A 12 44.50 -11.77 -18.24
C LEU A 12 45.74 -12.67 -18.29
N GLN A 13 46.59 -12.49 -19.30
CA GLN A 13 47.93 -13.06 -19.36
C GLN A 13 48.91 -12.04 -18.76
N GLY A 14 49.50 -12.40 -17.62
CA GLY A 14 50.52 -11.62 -16.92
C GLY A 14 50.67 -12.08 -15.47
N ALA A 15 51.89 -12.13 -14.96
CA ALA A 15 52.15 -12.46 -13.57
C ALA A 15 51.56 -11.39 -12.64
N LEU A 16 50.82 -11.81 -11.61
CA LEU A 16 50.35 -10.92 -10.55
C LEU A 16 51.56 -10.37 -9.79
N HIS A 17 51.79 -9.06 -9.86
CA HIS A 17 52.85 -8.40 -9.09
C HIS A 17 52.63 -8.61 -7.57
N PRO A 18 53.67 -8.94 -6.77
CA PRO A 18 53.54 -9.01 -5.33
C PRO A 18 53.26 -7.60 -4.77
N ARG A 19 52.14 -7.45 -4.06
CA ARG A 19 51.83 -6.19 -3.36
C ARG A 19 52.85 -5.97 -2.26
N GLY A 20 53.53 -4.82 -2.31
CA GLY A 20 54.54 -4.41 -1.35
C GLY A 20 54.03 -4.34 0.09
N ASN A 21 54.91 -4.75 1.01
CA ASN A 21 54.76 -4.57 2.45
C ASN A 21 54.82 -3.07 2.79
N HIS A 22 53.68 -2.39 2.76
CA HIS A 22 53.53 -1.10 3.43
C HIS A 22 52.93 -1.31 4.81
N HIS A 23 53.78 -1.07 5.80
CA HIS A 23 53.47 -1.00 7.22
C HIS A 23 52.33 0.01 7.45
N LEU A 24 51.15 -0.45 7.85
CA LEU A 24 50.06 0.43 8.28
C LEU A 24 50.25 0.77 9.76
N GLU A 25 51.26 1.59 10.07
CA GLU A 25 51.27 2.38 11.31
C GLU A 25 50.31 3.55 11.13
N GLY A 26 49.01 3.24 11.17
CA GLY A 26 47.92 4.20 11.14
C GLY A 26 47.11 4.07 12.42
N ARG A 27 47.16 5.10 13.27
CA ARG A 27 46.36 5.23 14.48
C ARG A 27 44.89 4.90 14.18
N HIS A 28 44.42 3.72 14.59
CA HIS A 28 43.00 3.40 14.58
C HIS A 28 42.28 4.26 15.62
N GLN A 29 41.77 5.43 15.20
CA GLN A 29 40.70 6.08 15.93
C GLN A 29 39.48 5.17 15.84
N VAL A 30 39.24 4.39 16.89
CA VAL A 30 38.00 3.64 17.05
C VAL A 30 36.89 4.67 17.25
N PRO A 31 35.86 4.75 16.40
CA PRO A 31 34.76 5.68 16.64
C PRO A 31 34.06 5.31 17.96
N ALA A 32 33.74 6.33 18.76
CA ALA A 32 33.07 6.14 20.02
C ALA A 32 31.72 5.43 19.83
N SER A 33 31.38 4.55 20.77
CA SER A 33 30.12 3.81 20.76
C SER A 33 28.92 4.76 20.84
N LEU A 34 27.97 4.64 19.91
CA LEU A 34 26.61 5.14 20.11
C LEU A 34 26.02 4.41 21.32
N GLN A 35 25.56 5.19 22.28
CA GLN A 35 25.09 4.84 23.61
C GLN A 35 24.25 3.54 23.64
N GLY A 36 24.60 2.61 24.54
CA GLY A 36 23.78 1.42 24.87
C GLY A 36 24.35 0.04 24.51
N ARG A 37 25.54 -0.08 23.92
CA ARG A 37 26.21 -1.39 23.69
C ARG A 37 27.60 -1.44 24.34
N ARG A 38 27.92 -2.58 24.99
CA ARG A 38 29.24 -2.84 25.59
C ARG A 38 30.36 -2.79 24.53
N PRO A 39 31.57 -2.31 24.88
CA PRO A 39 32.69 -2.23 23.95
C PRO A 39 33.07 -3.61 23.41
N ARG A 40 33.34 -3.71 22.11
CA ARG A 40 33.94 -4.92 21.52
C ARG A 40 35.42 -4.94 21.90
N GLY A 41 35.79 -5.80 22.84
CA GLY A 41 37.19 -6.01 23.21
C GLY A 41 38.03 -6.48 22.02
N GLY A 42 39.26 -5.96 21.92
CA GLY A 42 40.22 -6.23 20.84
C GLY A 42 40.85 -7.62 20.86
N ARG A 43 40.04 -8.68 20.97
CA ARG A 43 40.49 -10.07 20.87
C ARG A 43 39.71 -10.78 19.77
N ARG A 44 40.50 -11.32 18.82
CA ARG A 44 40.12 -12.10 17.62
C ARG A 44 38.81 -12.89 17.78
N ILE A 45 37.92 -12.76 16.80
CA ILE A 45 36.71 -13.56 16.64
C ILE A 45 37.12 -15.04 16.60
N ARG A 46 36.84 -15.81 17.67
CA ARG A 46 36.91 -17.28 17.61
C ARG A 46 35.61 -17.76 16.95
N VAL A 47 35.67 -18.07 15.66
CA VAL A 47 34.61 -18.83 14.99
C VAL A 47 34.69 -20.27 15.51
N ARG A 48 33.79 -20.65 16.41
CA ARG A 48 33.54 -22.08 16.66
C ARG A 48 32.72 -22.58 15.49
N TYR A 49 33.28 -23.50 14.71
CA TYR A 49 32.51 -24.29 13.74
C TYR A 49 31.43 -25.05 14.53
N TRP A 50 30.19 -24.57 14.47
CA TRP A 50 29.03 -25.35 14.90
C TRP A 50 28.55 -26.10 13.67
N SER A 51 28.77 -27.41 13.66
CA SER A 51 28.13 -28.32 12.72
C SER A 51 26.61 -28.19 12.85
N GLU A 52 25.97 -27.76 11.77
CA GLU A 52 24.57 -27.96 11.37
C GLU A 52 23.63 -28.56 12.42
N ARG A 53 23.10 -27.71 13.30
CA ARG A 53 21.71 -27.85 13.75
C ARG A 53 21.10 -26.46 13.80
N LEU A 54 20.13 -26.22 12.93
CA LEU A 54 19.23 -25.06 13.02
C LEU A 54 18.73 -24.97 14.47
N PRO A 55 18.67 -23.76 15.08
CA PRO A 55 18.06 -23.62 16.39
C PRO A 55 16.63 -24.16 16.29
N GLY A 56 16.37 -25.28 16.96
CA GLY A 56 15.05 -25.89 17.04
C GLY A 56 14.03 -24.90 17.63
N PRO A 57 12.73 -25.20 17.51
CA PRO A 57 11.69 -24.28 17.96
C PRO A 57 11.93 -23.92 19.43
N GLN A 58 12.06 -22.62 19.72
CA GLN A 58 12.10 -22.07 21.08
C GLN A 58 10.73 -22.24 21.75
N GLY A 59 10.34 -23.48 22.01
CA GLY A 59 9.30 -23.80 22.99
C GLY A 59 9.93 -23.71 24.37
N ARG A 60 9.29 -22.99 25.28
CA ARG A 60 9.70 -22.74 26.68
C ARG A 60 10.58 -21.50 26.89
N ARG A 61 10.02 -20.33 26.55
CA ARG A 61 10.25 -19.12 27.34
C ARG A 61 9.02 -18.94 28.24
N HIS A 62 9.20 -19.03 29.55
CA HIS A 62 8.12 -18.97 30.56
C HIS A 62 7.55 -17.55 30.78
N HIS A 63 7.94 -16.56 29.98
CA HIS A 63 7.56 -15.15 30.17
C HIS A 63 6.65 -14.64 29.05
N ARG A 64 6.10 -15.54 28.23
CA ARG A 64 5.09 -15.21 27.23
C ARG A 64 3.82 -15.93 27.63
N ASP A 65 3.00 -15.26 28.43
CA ASP A 65 1.59 -15.62 28.63
C ASP A 65 0.85 -15.44 27.30
N LEU A 66 1.12 -16.33 26.34
CA LEU A 66 0.15 -16.61 25.31
C LEU A 66 -0.97 -17.32 26.05
N ARG A 67 -2.00 -16.57 26.47
CA ARG A 67 -3.30 -17.14 26.82
C ARG A 67 -3.68 -18.07 25.67
N GLY A 68 -3.47 -19.38 25.90
CA GLY A 68 -3.93 -20.42 25.01
C GLY A 68 -5.44 -20.30 24.94
N ALA A 69 -5.97 -20.21 23.72
CA ALA A 69 -7.39 -20.31 23.45
C ALA A 69 -7.83 -21.75 23.76
N GLY A 70 -8.05 -22.08 25.04
CA GLY A 70 -8.39 -23.45 25.43
C GLY A 70 -8.70 -23.65 26.91
N ASP A 71 -8.05 -22.95 27.84
CA ASP A 71 -8.27 -23.21 29.27
C ASP A 71 -9.24 -22.22 29.90
N ARG A 72 -10.52 -22.57 29.83
CA ARG A 72 -11.52 -22.19 30.82
C ARG A 72 -12.39 -23.39 31.12
N THR A 73 -11.83 -24.33 31.86
CA THR A 73 -12.63 -25.31 32.58
C THR A 73 -12.40 -25.13 34.07
N LEU A 74 -13.51 -24.90 34.77
CA LEU A 74 -13.72 -24.98 36.20
C LEU A 74 -13.29 -23.77 37.03
N ASP A 75 -14.15 -22.74 37.01
CA ASP A 75 -14.43 -22.02 38.24
C ASP A 75 -15.90 -21.54 38.25
N LEU A 76 -16.81 -22.43 38.62
CA LEU A 76 -18.21 -22.09 38.94
C LEU A 76 -18.78 -23.11 39.95
N LEU A 77 -18.51 -22.88 41.22
CA LEU A 77 -19.47 -23.17 42.28
C LEU A 77 -19.83 -21.85 42.95
N THR A 78 -20.74 -21.08 42.34
CA THR A 78 -21.70 -20.20 43.04
C THR A 78 -22.79 -19.77 42.07
N ARG A 79 -24.00 -20.28 42.33
CA ARG A 79 -25.33 -19.69 42.10
C ARG A 79 -25.59 -18.84 40.84
N GLY A 80 -26.40 -19.40 39.95
CA GLY A 80 -27.60 -18.77 39.39
C GLY A 80 -27.41 -17.46 38.64
N GLN A 81 -27.15 -17.56 37.33
CA GLN A 81 -27.84 -16.82 36.26
C GLN A 81 -27.30 -17.34 34.93
N GLU A 82 -28.20 -17.61 33.99
CA GLU A 82 -27.89 -18.10 32.65
C GLU A 82 -27.05 -17.07 31.88
N ALA A 83 -25.73 -17.24 31.87
CA ALA A 83 -24.85 -16.48 31.01
C ALA A 83 -24.60 -17.27 29.72
N ALA A 84 -25.32 -16.94 28.65
CA ALA A 84 -25.07 -17.47 27.31
C ALA A 84 -23.60 -17.25 26.90
N PRO A 85 -22.94 -18.22 26.23
CA PRO A 85 -21.56 -18.06 25.80
C PRO A 85 -21.48 -17.00 24.70
N VAL A 86 -21.08 -15.79 25.07
CA VAL A 86 -20.82 -14.69 24.13
C VAL A 86 -19.69 -15.11 23.20
N SER A 87 -20.05 -15.44 21.96
CA SER A 87 -19.18 -15.86 20.87
C SER A 87 -18.06 -14.85 20.61
N SER A 88 -16.91 -15.07 21.24
CA SER A 88 -15.69 -14.26 21.08
C SER A 88 -15.08 -14.37 19.68
N ARG A 89 -15.38 -15.45 18.93
CA ARG A 89 -14.92 -15.64 17.55
C ARG A 89 -15.53 -14.68 16.54
N ARG A 90 -16.79 -14.26 16.71
CA ARG A 90 -17.44 -13.34 15.76
C ARG A 90 -16.85 -11.93 15.80
N ARG A 91 -16.50 -11.43 17.00
CA ARG A 91 -15.98 -10.06 17.18
C ARG A 91 -14.61 -9.83 16.53
N HIS A 92 -13.74 -10.84 16.54
CA HIS A 92 -12.37 -10.69 16.01
C HIS A 92 -12.32 -10.65 14.47
N SER A 93 -13.25 -11.33 13.80
CA SER A 93 -13.37 -11.32 12.33
C SER A 93 -13.94 -10.00 11.81
N GLN A 94 -14.93 -9.43 12.52
CA GLN A 94 -15.54 -8.15 12.19
C GLN A 94 -14.53 -7.01 12.26
N ASN A 95 -13.81 -6.86 13.38
CA ASN A 95 -12.78 -5.82 13.53
C ASN A 95 -11.73 -5.85 12.41
N LYS A 96 -11.29 -7.04 11.97
CA LYS A 96 -10.27 -7.16 10.91
C LYS A 96 -10.79 -6.70 9.54
N LYS A 97 -12.10 -6.82 9.27
CA LYS A 97 -12.73 -6.28 8.06
C LYS A 97 -12.81 -4.76 8.12
N ASP A 98 -13.21 -4.21 9.27
CA ASP A 98 -13.39 -2.76 9.47
C ASP A 98 -12.07 -1.99 9.30
N PHE A 99 -10.96 -2.49 9.87
CA PHE A 99 -9.63 -1.89 9.66
C PHE A 99 -9.12 -1.99 8.21
N GLY A 100 -9.61 -2.96 7.44
CA GLY A 100 -9.29 -3.06 6.01
C GLY A 100 -10.01 -1.98 5.23
N ALA A 101 -11.32 -1.84 5.46
CA ALA A 101 -12.16 -0.85 4.81
C ALA A 101 -11.69 0.58 5.10
N GLN A 102 -11.38 0.90 6.37
CA GLN A 102 -10.88 2.24 6.75
C GLN A 102 -9.57 2.63 6.04
N ARG A 103 -8.67 1.68 5.79
CA ARG A 103 -7.43 1.96 5.05
C ARG A 103 -7.71 2.26 3.59
N THR A 104 -8.60 1.49 2.96
CA THR A 104 -9.00 1.70 1.57
C THR A 104 -9.73 3.03 1.41
N SER A 105 -10.63 3.41 2.35
CA SER A 105 -11.31 4.71 2.30
C SER A 105 -10.34 5.89 2.34
N LYS A 106 -9.34 5.86 3.24
CA LYS A 106 -8.29 6.89 3.29
C LYS A 106 -7.47 6.94 2.00
N LEU A 107 -7.19 5.78 1.42
CA LEU A 107 -6.49 5.72 0.14
C LEU A 107 -7.34 6.32 -0.99
N ASN A 108 -8.62 6.01 -1.03
CA ASN A 108 -9.55 6.55 -2.00
C ASN A 108 -9.62 8.08 -1.92
N GLU A 109 -9.72 8.65 -0.72
CA GLU A 109 -9.71 10.09 -0.48
C GLU A 109 -8.40 10.73 -0.96
N LEU A 110 -7.27 10.14 -0.58
CA LEU A 110 -5.94 10.60 -0.99
C LEU A 110 -5.76 10.56 -2.53
N LEU A 111 -6.18 9.48 -3.18
CA LEU A 111 -6.12 9.39 -4.63
C LEU A 111 -7.04 10.41 -5.31
N ARG A 112 -8.24 10.63 -4.77
CA ARG A 112 -9.16 11.65 -5.28
C ARG A 112 -8.54 13.04 -5.22
N GLU A 113 -7.92 13.41 -4.09
CA GLU A 113 -7.25 14.69 -3.90
C GLU A 113 -6.10 14.88 -4.90
N ILE A 114 -5.22 13.88 -5.02
CA ILE A 114 -4.08 13.93 -5.94
C ILE A 114 -4.54 14.06 -7.40
N ILE A 115 -5.55 13.28 -7.80
CA ILE A 115 -6.08 13.35 -9.17
C ILE A 115 -6.70 14.72 -9.41
N ALA A 116 -7.51 15.23 -8.48
CA ALA A 116 -8.12 16.55 -8.61
C ALA A 116 -7.06 17.66 -8.72
N GLU A 117 -6.03 17.64 -7.88
CA GLU A 117 -4.92 18.59 -7.95
C GLU A 117 -4.19 18.50 -9.30
N GLU A 118 -3.94 17.29 -9.79
CA GLU A 118 -3.23 17.12 -11.05
C GLU A 118 -4.07 17.52 -12.27
N LEU A 119 -5.39 17.36 -12.22
CA LEU A 119 -6.29 17.86 -13.27
C LEU A 119 -6.17 19.38 -13.44
N THR A 120 -6.05 20.15 -12.35
CA THR A 120 -5.85 21.61 -12.45
C THR A 120 -4.56 22.02 -13.17
N LYS A 121 -3.57 21.12 -13.24
CA LYS A 121 -2.27 21.35 -13.90
C LYS A 121 -2.25 20.91 -15.36
N ILE A 122 -3.33 20.28 -15.84
CA ILE A 122 -3.42 19.82 -17.24
C ILE A 122 -3.99 20.97 -18.07
N ALA A 123 -3.19 21.45 -19.03
CA ALA A 123 -3.60 22.47 -19.98
C ALA A 123 -4.34 21.82 -21.18
N ASP A 124 -5.50 21.23 -20.92
CA ASP A 124 -6.40 20.68 -21.94
C ASP A 124 -7.80 21.27 -21.71
N GLY A 125 -8.28 22.09 -22.66
CA GLY A 125 -9.58 22.76 -22.54
C GLY A 125 -10.76 21.79 -22.45
N ARG A 126 -10.59 20.54 -22.92
CA ARG A 126 -11.61 19.49 -22.79
C ARG A 126 -11.82 19.04 -21.34
N LEU A 127 -10.87 19.30 -20.46
CA LEU A 127 -10.92 18.94 -19.04
C LEU A 127 -11.22 20.14 -18.10
N GLU A 128 -11.48 21.33 -18.65
CA GLU A 128 -11.56 22.59 -17.90
C GLU A 128 -12.71 22.64 -16.88
N TRP A 129 -13.83 21.94 -17.14
CA TRP A 129 -15.03 21.92 -16.28
C TRP A 129 -15.29 20.57 -15.63
N VAL A 130 -14.24 19.77 -15.47
CA VAL A 130 -14.37 18.39 -15.01
C VAL A 130 -13.96 18.26 -13.55
N SER A 131 -14.81 17.61 -12.77
CA SER A 131 -14.58 17.34 -11.34
C SER A 131 -14.57 15.85 -11.04
N VAL A 132 -13.71 15.43 -10.11
CA VAL A 132 -13.66 14.04 -9.63
C VAL A 132 -14.51 13.89 -8.37
N THR A 133 -15.58 13.11 -8.47
CA THR A 133 -16.52 12.90 -7.37
C THR A 133 -16.02 11.84 -6.41
N HIS A 134 -15.61 10.67 -6.93
CA HIS A 134 -15.22 9.54 -6.11
C HIS A 134 -14.13 8.69 -6.76
N VAL A 135 -13.34 8.02 -5.93
CA VAL A 135 -12.36 7.03 -6.37
C VAL A 135 -12.57 5.75 -5.56
N GLN A 136 -12.73 4.62 -6.24
CA GLN A 136 -12.87 3.31 -5.61
C GLN A 136 -11.68 2.42 -5.98
N THR A 137 -10.85 2.10 -4.99
CA THR A 137 -9.67 1.26 -5.19
C THR A 137 -9.87 -0.14 -4.63
N ASP A 138 -9.42 -1.15 -5.39
CA ASP A 138 -9.38 -2.52 -4.90
C ASP A 138 -8.33 -2.70 -3.80
N ARG A 139 -8.61 -3.61 -2.87
CA ARG A 139 -7.70 -3.91 -1.75
C ARG A 139 -6.31 -4.37 -2.19
N SER A 140 -6.21 -5.04 -3.33
CA SER A 140 -4.96 -5.49 -3.92
C SER A 140 -4.26 -4.42 -4.78
N LEU A 141 -4.89 -3.26 -5.00
CA LEU A 141 -4.41 -2.22 -5.92
C LEU A 141 -4.29 -2.70 -7.37
N ASP A 142 -5.10 -3.69 -7.77
CA ASP A 142 -5.16 -4.16 -9.16
C ASP A 142 -6.01 -3.27 -10.05
N ARG A 143 -6.93 -2.48 -9.46
CA ARG A 143 -7.82 -1.57 -10.17
C ARG A 143 -8.18 -0.38 -9.27
N ALA A 144 -8.29 0.80 -9.88
CA ALA A 144 -8.92 1.98 -9.30
C ALA A 144 -9.92 2.55 -10.31
N VAL A 145 -11.17 2.72 -9.89
CA VAL A 145 -12.24 3.33 -10.68
C VAL A 145 -12.42 4.77 -10.21
N VAL A 146 -12.36 5.72 -11.14
CA VAL A 146 -12.48 7.16 -10.91
C VAL A 146 -13.80 7.61 -11.53
N SER A 147 -14.72 8.06 -10.68
CA SER A 147 -15.98 8.67 -11.09
C SER A 147 -15.80 10.17 -11.25
N PHE A 148 -16.21 10.72 -12.38
CA PHE A 148 -16.13 12.15 -12.68
C PHE A 148 -17.47 12.68 -13.18
N THR A 149 -17.62 14.00 -13.16
CA THR A 149 -18.74 14.72 -13.76
C THR A 149 -18.23 15.97 -14.45
N ALA A 150 -18.90 16.39 -15.51
CA ALA A 150 -18.63 17.64 -16.20
C ALA A 150 -19.87 18.52 -16.17
N ALA A 151 -19.76 19.73 -15.60
CA ALA A 151 -20.92 20.58 -15.32
C ALA A 151 -21.61 21.14 -16.58
N LEU A 152 -20.94 21.12 -17.73
CA LEU A 152 -21.42 21.72 -18.99
C LEU A 152 -21.71 20.68 -20.08
N LEU A 153 -21.49 19.39 -19.83
CA LEU A 153 -21.58 18.35 -20.86
C LEU A 153 -22.82 17.49 -20.71
N ASP A 154 -23.36 17.09 -21.86
CA ASP A 154 -24.46 16.13 -21.93
C ASP A 154 -23.97 14.69 -21.70
N ALA A 155 -24.93 13.78 -21.53
CA ALA A 155 -24.65 12.41 -21.15
C ALA A 155 -23.73 11.64 -22.10
N ASP A 156 -23.88 11.88 -23.41
CA ASP A 156 -23.09 11.26 -24.46
C ASP A 156 -21.68 11.87 -24.53
N GLU A 157 -21.57 13.19 -24.30
CA GLU A 157 -20.29 13.91 -24.28
C GLU A 157 -19.43 13.49 -23.08
N GLU A 158 -20.04 13.20 -21.92
CA GLU A 158 -19.32 12.64 -20.76
C GLU A 158 -18.71 11.26 -21.06
N ALA A 159 -19.34 10.46 -21.93
CA ALA A 159 -18.80 9.16 -22.33
C ALA A 159 -17.57 9.32 -23.24
N GLU A 160 -17.58 10.32 -24.12
CA GLU A 160 -16.42 10.69 -24.94
C GLU A 160 -15.28 11.24 -24.07
N LEU A 161 -15.61 11.99 -23.02
CA LEU A 161 -14.65 12.53 -22.05
C LEU A 161 -13.84 11.43 -21.36
N ALA A 162 -14.43 10.25 -21.12
CA ALA A 162 -13.70 9.10 -20.56
C ALA A 162 -12.50 8.68 -21.45
N GLN A 163 -12.61 8.85 -22.77
CA GLN A 163 -11.50 8.57 -23.70
C GLN A 163 -10.39 9.62 -23.55
N VAL A 164 -10.76 10.89 -23.38
CA VAL A 164 -9.81 11.98 -23.12
C VAL A 164 -9.04 11.73 -21.83
N PHE A 165 -9.70 11.27 -20.77
CA PHE A 165 -9.03 10.86 -19.54
C PHE A 165 -8.02 9.72 -19.74
N GLU A 166 -8.30 8.79 -20.64
CA GLU A 166 -7.40 7.68 -20.95
C GLU A 166 -6.09 8.16 -21.59
N GLU A 167 -6.13 9.23 -22.41
CA GLU A 167 -4.93 9.88 -22.96
C GLU A 167 -4.01 10.39 -21.83
N HIS A 168 -4.61 10.96 -20.77
CA HIS A 168 -3.90 11.53 -19.62
C HIS A 168 -3.61 10.50 -18.52
N ARG A 169 -4.07 9.25 -18.65
CA ARG A 169 -3.93 8.21 -17.61
C ARG A 169 -2.51 8.05 -17.12
N LYS A 170 -1.52 7.98 -18.01
CA LYS A 170 -0.10 7.79 -17.63
C LYS A 170 0.43 8.96 -16.82
N ARG A 171 0.01 10.18 -17.13
CA ARG A 171 0.41 11.39 -16.39
C ARG A 171 -0.16 11.36 -14.98
N LEU A 172 -1.46 11.07 -14.85
CA LEU A 172 -2.15 10.96 -13.56
C LEU A 172 -1.53 9.84 -12.71
N GLN A 173 -1.25 8.68 -13.29
CA GLN A 173 -0.54 7.58 -12.60
C GLN A 173 0.87 7.97 -12.17
N GLY A 174 1.60 8.69 -13.01
CA GLY A 174 2.93 9.19 -12.68
C GLY A 174 2.88 10.14 -11.48
N ALA A 175 1.88 11.01 -11.41
CA ALA A 175 1.70 11.91 -10.28
C ALA A 175 1.32 11.17 -9.00
N ILE A 176 0.39 10.22 -9.07
CA ILE A 176 0.05 9.34 -7.94
C ILE A 176 1.31 8.62 -7.45
N GLY A 177 2.12 8.05 -8.35
CA GLY A 177 3.35 7.37 -7.96
C GLY A 177 4.39 8.27 -7.30
N ARG A 178 4.43 9.57 -7.64
CA ARG A 178 5.33 10.56 -7.04
C ARG A 178 4.84 11.04 -5.67
N GLN A 179 3.54 11.22 -5.52
CA GLN A 179 2.93 11.80 -4.32
C GLN A 179 2.56 10.73 -3.28
N THR A 180 2.34 9.49 -3.72
CA THR A 180 1.98 8.37 -2.84
C THR A 180 3.13 7.39 -2.65
N HIS A 181 3.32 6.93 -1.41
CA HIS A 181 4.30 5.88 -1.08
C HIS A 181 3.70 4.47 -1.25
N LEU A 182 2.92 4.25 -2.31
CA LEU A 182 2.31 2.95 -2.58
C LEU A 182 3.34 1.98 -3.15
N ARG A 183 3.22 0.70 -2.78
CA ARG A 183 4.03 -0.37 -3.37
C ARG A 183 3.83 -0.47 -4.89
N ARG A 184 2.61 -0.25 -5.35
CA ARG A 184 2.21 -0.26 -6.76
C ARG A 184 1.14 0.80 -6.97
N THR A 185 1.25 1.55 -8.05
CA THR A 185 0.19 2.45 -8.50
C THR A 185 -0.87 1.64 -9.24
N PRO A 186 -2.15 1.65 -8.82
CA PRO A 186 -3.20 0.92 -9.50
C PRO A 186 -3.47 1.48 -10.91
N PRO A 187 -3.86 0.64 -11.88
CA PRO A 187 -4.42 1.11 -13.14
C PRO A 187 -5.69 1.91 -12.89
N LEU A 188 -5.77 3.13 -13.45
CA LEU A 188 -6.94 3.99 -13.34
C LEU A 188 -7.91 3.66 -14.48
N HIS A 189 -9.19 3.60 -14.15
CA HIS A 189 -10.30 3.49 -15.09
C HIS A 189 -11.27 4.63 -14.82
N PHE A 190 -11.73 5.29 -15.87
CA PHE A 190 -12.57 6.47 -15.77
C PHE A 190 -14.00 6.12 -16.16
N GLN A 191 -14.98 6.64 -15.40
CA GLN A 191 -16.40 6.50 -15.71
C GLN A 191 -17.17 7.76 -15.29
N PRO A 192 -18.24 8.14 -16.01
CA PRO A 192 -19.15 9.17 -15.55
C PRO A 192 -19.85 8.77 -14.24
N ASP A 193 -20.17 9.75 -13.40
CA ASP A 193 -20.86 9.53 -12.13
C ASP A 193 -22.38 9.44 -12.31
N ALA A 194 -22.87 8.20 -12.43
CA ALA A 194 -24.31 7.94 -12.56
C ALA A 194 -25.12 8.37 -11.32
N GLN A 195 -24.56 8.32 -10.11
CA GLN A 195 -25.33 8.64 -8.90
C GLN A 195 -25.67 10.13 -8.84
N LEU A 196 -24.70 10.97 -9.16
CA LEU A 196 -24.89 12.41 -9.17
C LEU A 196 -25.81 12.85 -10.33
N ARG A 197 -25.75 12.16 -11.46
CA ARG A 197 -26.66 12.38 -12.59
C ARG A 197 -28.11 12.08 -12.21
N GLU A 198 -28.37 10.91 -11.62
CA GLU A 198 -29.74 10.55 -11.21
C GLU A 198 -30.28 11.51 -10.14
N ALA A 199 -29.42 11.96 -9.21
CA ALA A 199 -29.80 12.98 -8.23
C ALA A 199 -30.21 14.30 -8.91
N SER A 200 -29.39 14.79 -9.85
CA SER A 200 -29.68 16.04 -10.60
C SER A 200 -31.00 15.93 -11.38
N ARG A 201 -31.23 14.79 -12.04
CA ARG A 201 -32.47 14.51 -12.77
C ARG A 201 -33.70 14.52 -11.85
N ILE A 202 -33.59 13.92 -10.66
CA ILE A 202 -34.68 13.94 -9.68
C ILE A 202 -34.94 15.37 -9.22
N GLU A 203 -33.89 16.16 -8.92
CA GLU A 203 -34.04 17.56 -8.53
C GLU A 203 -34.70 18.41 -9.62
N ASP A 204 -34.37 18.19 -10.89
CA ASP A 204 -34.99 18.90 -12.01
C ASP A 204 -36.48 18.58 -12.14
N ILE A 205 -36.87 17.31 -12.00
CA ILE A 205 -38.28 16.88 -12.00
C ILE A 205 -39.04 17.50 -10.81
N LEU A 206 -38.43 17.50 -9.62
CA LEU A 206 -39.05 18.11 -8.44
C LEU A 206 -39.23 19.62 -8.64
N ARG A 207 -38.26 20.29 -9.27
CA ARG A 207 -38.35 21.71 -9.59
C ARG A 207 -39.46 22.00 -10.60
N SER A 208 -39.56 21.21 -11.67
CA SER A 208 -40.59 21.42 -12.69
C SER A 208 -42.00 21.28 -12.12
N VAL A 209 -42.23 20.28 -11.26
CA VAL A 209 -43.53 20.10 -10.58
C VAL A 209 -43.82 21.28 -9.65
N SER A 210 -42.84 21.75 -8.87
CA SER A 210 -43.06 22.88 -7.95
C SER A 210 -43.34 24.21 -8.66
N SER A 211 -42.81 24.42 -9.87
CA SER A 211 -43.07 25.61 -10.68
C SER A 211 -44.40 25.59 -11.43
N GLU A 212 -45.04 24.42 -11.54
CA GLU A 212 -46.36 24.28 -12.18
C GLU A 212 -47.52 24.50 -11.20
N GLU A 213 -47.24 24.50 -9.89
CA GLU A 213 -48.24 24.70 -8.82
C GLU A 213 -48.40 26.18 -8.39
N GLU A 214 -47.57 27.10 -8.92
CA GLU A 214 -47.71 28.56 -8.77
C GLU A 214 -48.46 29.20 -9.95
#